data_AF-A0A6I3JEY8-F1
#
_entry.id   AF-A0A6I3JEY8-F1
#
_cell.length_a   1.000
_cell.length_b   1.000
_cell.length_c   1.000
_cell.angle_alpha   90.00
_cell.angle_beta   90.00
_cell.angle_gamma   90.00
#
_symmetry.space_group_name_H-M   'P 1'
#
loop_
_entity.id
_entity.type
_entity.pdbx_description
1 polymer ?
#
loop_
_entity_poly.entity_id
_entity_poly.type
_entity_poly.pdbx_seq_one_letter_code
_entity_poly.pdbx_strand_id
1 'polypeptide(L)'
;MSDEYQAFIDAVLEAAPEVGDALRAQGEDTAPDLEIPVLWLGLVGRAVATCLPRMSPDVASRVFGTVEHHLAHGSESMSTAVATGFLESVAGAVSADRLAPDLLAGVLGPESRAYIDAWDQFTLGRSSLEGS
;
A
#
# COMPACT_ATOMS: atom_id res chain seq x y z
N MET A 1 7.28 -16.99 7.58
CA MET A 1 7.67 -15.60 7.29
C MET A 1 7.81 -15.39 5.79
N SER A 2 8.71 -16.10 5.10
CA SER A 2 8.84 -16.03 3.62
C SER A 2 7.50 -16.20 2.88
N ASP A 3 6.70 -17.22 3.24
CA ASP A 3 5.44 -17.52 2.55
C ASP A 3 4.39 -16.41 2.67
N GLU A 4 4.40 -15.63 3.76
CA GLU A 4 3.42 -14.58 4.00
C GLU A 4 3.65 -13.38 3.07
N TYR A 5 4.91 -12.96 2.90
CA TYR A 5 5.28 -11.91 1.97
C TYR A 5 5.09 -12.33 0.51
N GLN A 6 5.36 -13.61 0.20
CA GLN A 6 5.10 -14.15 -1.12
C GLN A 6 3.59 -14.16 -1.43
N ALA A 7 2.77 -14.65 -0.50
CA ALA A 7 1.31 -14.66 -0.65
C ALA A 7 0.75 -13.25 -0.84
N PHE A 8 1.28 -12.26 -0.10
CA PHE A 8 0.90 -10.86 -0.26
C PHE A 8 1.16 -10.37 -1.69
N ILE A 9 2.39 -10.54 -2.20
CA ILE A 9 2.71 -10.00 -3.54
C ILE A 9 2.00 -10.79 -4.64
N ASP A 10 1.83 -12.10 -4.49
CA ASP A 10 1.08 -12.91 -5.44
C ASP A 10 -0.36 -12.42 -5.54
N ALA A 11 -1.03 -12.14 -4.40
CA ALA A 11 -2.39 -11.61 -4.38
C ALA A 11 -2.49 -10.22 -5.02
N VAL A 12 -1.51 -9.33 -4.75
CA VAL A 12 -1.46 -7.99 -5.36
C VAL A 12 -1.26 -8.08 -6.87
N LEU A 13 -0.32 -8.92 -7.34
CA LEU A 13 0.00 -9.04 -8.77
C LEU A 13 -1.08 -9.82 -9.55
N GLU A 14 -1.77 -10.75 -8.91
CA GLU A 14 -2.94 -11.41 -9.51
C GLU A 14 -4.09 -10.41 -9.72
N ALA A 15 -4.30 -9.50 -8.76
CA ALA A 15 -5.33 -8.47 -8.86
C ALA A 15 -4.94 -7.36 -9.85
N ALA A 16 -3.68 -6.90 -9.81
CA ALA A 16 -3.16 -5.75 -10.54
C ALA A 16 -1.77 -6.04 -11.15
N PRO A 17 -1.69 -6.77 -12.27
CA PRO A 17 -0.42 -7.10 -12.93
C PRO A 17 0.43 -5.87 -13.28
N GLU A 18 -0.19 -4.72 -13.54
CA GLU A 18 0.47 -3.45 -13.83
C GLU A 18 1.36 -2.95 -12.69
N VAL A 19 1.12 -3.39 -11.45
CA VAL A 19 2.00 -3.10 -10.30
C VAL A 19 3.35 -3.79 -10.50
N GLY A 20 3.36 -5.02 -11.00
CA GLY A 20 4.58 -5.75 -11.33
C GLY A 20 5.35 -5.10 -12.47
N ASP A 21 4.65 -4.59 -13.48
CA ASP A 21 5.27 -3.83 -14.57
C ASP A 21 5.87 -2.52 -14.06
N ALA A 22 5.19 -1.83 -13.13
CA ALA A 22 5.68 -0.60 -12.52
C ALA A 22 6.95 -0.84 -11.67
N LEU A 23 7.02 -1.94 -10.91
CA LEU A 23 8.22 -2.33 -10.17
C LEU A 23 9.40 -2.59 -11.13
N ARG A 24 9.18 -3.41 -12.16
CA ARG A 24 10.22 -3.73 -13.15
C ARG A 24 10.70 -2.51 -13.93
N ALA A 25 9.81 -1.58 -14.24
CA ALA A 25 10.17 -0.31 -14.89
C ALA A 25 11.08 0.57 -14.04
N GLN A 26 11.08 0.38 -12.71
CA GLN A 26 11.98 1.05 -11.77
C GLN A 26 13.28 0.26 -11.52
N GLY A 27 13.45 -0.91 -12.16
CA GLY A 27 14.59 -1.80 -11.96
C GLY A 27 14.46 -2.71 -10.74
N GLU A 28 13.27 -2.81 -10.15
CA GLU A 28 13.00 -3.57 -8.93
C GLU A 28 12.49 -4.99 -9.25
N ASP A 29 12.78 -5.93 -8.36
CA ASP A 29 12.22 -7.29 -8.43
C ASP A 29 10.81 -7.32 -7.82
N THR A 30 9.98 -8.21 -8.36
CA THR A 30 8.68 -8.55 -7.78
C THR A 30 8.79 -9.56 -6.64
N ALA A 31 9.91 -10.28 -6.53
CA ALA A 31 10.17 -11.17 -5.40
C ALA A 31 10.35 -10.37 -4.10
N PRO A 32 9.81 -10.84 -2.96
CA PRO A 32 10.01 -10.18 -1.68
C PRO A 32 11.47 -10.15 -1.22
N ASP A 33 11.92 -8.98 -0.76
CA ASP A 33 13.16 -8.85 0.00
C ASP A 33 12.89 -9.13 1.49
N LEU A 34 13.37 -10.28 1.98
CA LEU A 34 13.19 -10.70 3.37
C LEU A 34 14.26 -10.16 4.32
N GLU A 35 15.35 -9.58 3.80
CA GLU A 35 16.36 -8.91 4.61
C GLU A 35 15.83 -7.56 5.09
N ILE A 36 15.10 -6.83 4.22
CA ILE A 36 14.52 -5.53 4.54
C ILE A 36 13.07 -5.38 4.05
N PRO A 37 12.10 -6.12 4.65
CA PRO A 37 10.72 -6.23 4.15
C PRO A 37 9.96 -4.90 4.12
N VAL A 38 10.26 -3.99 5.05
CA VAL A 38 9.64 -2.65 5.10
C VAL A 38 10.01 -1.82 3.87
N LEU A 39 11.28 -1.83 3.45
CA LEU A 39 11.72 -1.08 2.27
C LEU A 39 11.09 -1.63 1.00
N TRP A 40 11.02 -2.95 0.89
CA TRP A 40 10.38 -3.61 -0.23
C TRP A 40 8.88 -3.32 -0.29
N LEU A 41 8.14 -3.41 0.82
CA LEU A 41 6.72 -3.01 0.82
C LEU A 41 6.50 -1.52 0.53
N GLY A 42 7.49 -0.67 0.85
CA GLY A 42 7.48 0.71 0.40
C GLY A 42 7.60 0.88 -1.12
N LEU A 43 8.40 0.04 -1.79
CA LEU A 43 8.46 0.01 -3.26
C LEU A 43 7.12 -0.44 -3.85
N VAL A 44 6.54 -1.51 -3.30
CA VAL A 44 5.21 -2.00 -3.72
C VAL A 44 4.15 -0.93 -3.52
N GLY A 45 4.13 -0.24 -2.37
CA GLY A 45 3.20 0.86 -2.10
C GLY A 45 3.32 2.00 -3.12
N ARG A 46 4.55 2.40 -3.49
CA ARG A 46 4.77 3.40 -4.54
C ARG A 46 4.29 2.94 -5.91
N ALA A 47 4.51 1.69 -6.26
CA ALA A 47 4.03 1.11 -7.51
C ALA A 47 2.50 1.07 -7.57
N VAL A 48 1.85 0.67 -6.47
CA VAL A 48 0.38 0.71 -6.34
C VAL A 48 -0.14 2.13 -6.46
N ALA A 49 0.42 3.11 -5.74
CA ALA A 49 0.00 4.50 -5.83
C ALA A 49 0.10 5.07 -7.26
N THR A 50 1.13 4.67 -8.01
CA THR A 50 1.31 5.04 -9.43
C THR A 50 0.24 4.42 -10.34
N CYS A 51 -0.23 3.23 -10.01
CA CYS A 51 -1.21 2.49 -10.81
C CYS A 51 -2.66 2.80 -10.43
N LEU A 52 -2.91 3.15 -9.17
CA LEU A 52 -4.25 3.33 -8.58
C LEU A 52 -5.19 4.22 -9.42
N PRO A 53 -4.78 5.38 -9.98
CA PRO A 53 -5.67 6.20 -10.80
C PRO A 53 -6.19 5.52 -12.09
N ARG A 54 -5.57 4.41 -12.51
CA ARG A 54 -5.91 3.64 -13.70
C ARG A 54 -6.58 2.31 -13.38
N MET A 55 -6.62 1.92 -12.10
CA MET A 55 -7.26 0.68 -11.67
C MET A 55 -8.78 0.83 -11.74
N SER A 56 -9.48 -0.25 -12.06
CA SER A 56 -10.91 -0.31 -11.84
C SER A 56 -11.21 -0.35 -10.33
N PRO A 57 -12.41 0.06 -9.88
CA PRO A 57 -12.80 -0.01 -8.47
C PRO A 57 -12.65 -1.42 -7.89
N ASP A 58 -13.00 -2.46 -8.66
CA ASP A 58 -12.89 -3.86 -8.22
C ASP A 58 -11.44 -4.29 -8.02
N VAL A 59 -10.54 -3.90 -8.93
CA VAL A 59 -9.10 -4.19 -8.82
C VAL A 59 -8.52 -3.48 -7.60
N ALA A 60 -8.81 -2.18 -7.45
CA ALA A 60 -8.33 -1.42 -6.30
C ALA A 60 -8.85 -2.00 -4.98
N SER A 61 -10.12 -2.40 -4.92
CA SER A 61 -10.72 -3.05 -3.75
C SER A 61 -10.03 -4.37 -3.40
N ARG A 62 -9.65 -5.19 -4.39
CA ARG A 62 -8.89 -6.44 -4.14
C ARG A 62 -7.49 -6.19 -3.58
N VAL A 63 -6.77 -5.21 -4.15
CA VAL A 63 -5.43 -4.83 -3.68
C VAL A 63 -5.50 -4.32 -2.24
N PHE A 64 -6.37 -3.35 -1.96
CA PHE A 64 -6.47 -2.78 -0.61
C PHE A 64 -7.16 -3.73 0.39
N GLY A 65 -7.99 -4.66 -0.07
CA GLY A 65 -8.48 -5.76 0.77
C GLY A 65 -7.37 -6.71 1.23
N THR A 66 -6.36 -6.95 0.38
CA THR A 66 -5.16 -7.72 0.75
C THR A 66 -4.33 -6.97 1.80
N VAL A 67 -4.14 -5.66 1.60
CA VAL A 67 -3.45 -4.77 2.54
C VAL A 67 -4.15 -4.77 3.90
N GLU A 68 -5.46 -4.55 3.92
CA GLU A 68 -6.29 -4.56 5.13
C GLU A 68 -6.20 -5.90 5.87
N HIS A 69 -6.28 -7.01 5.14
CA HIS A 69 -6.18 -8.35 5.73
C HIS A 69 -4.85 -8.54 6.47
N HIS A 70 -3.73 -8.23 5.82
CA HIS A 70 -2.40 -8.42 6.40
C HIS A 70 -2.06 -7.39 7.49
N LEU A 71 -2.62 -6.18 7.42
CA LEU A 71 -2.52 -5.22 8.51
C LEU A 71 -3.20 -5.74 9.78
N ALA A 72 -4.41 -6.27 9.65
CA ALA A 72 -5.25 -6.70 10.78
C ALA A 72 -4.91 -8.09 11.34
N HIS A 73 -4.49 -9.02 10.47
CA HIS A 73 -4.35 -10.44 10.81
C HIS A 73 -2.96 -11.02 10.51
N GLY A 74 -2.07 -10.23 9.89
CA GLY A 74 -0.72 -10.67 9.58
C GLY A 74 0.15 -10.82 10.83
N SER A 75 1.32 -11.44 10.65
CA SER A 75 2.34 -11.43 11.70
C SER A 75 2.77 -10.01 12.06
N GLU A 76 3.32 -9.79 13.26
CA GLU A 76 3.82 -8.48 13.68
C GLU A 76 4.81 -7.87 12.67
N SER A 77 5.66 -8.72 12.08
CA SER A 77 6.58 -8.30 11.03
C SER A 77 5.84 -7.82 9.78
N MET A 78 4.86 -8.59 9.30
CA MET A 78 4.07 -8.25 8.12
C MET A 78 3.20 -7.01 8.34
N SER A 79 2.46 -6.94 9.46
CA SER A 79 1.61 -5.79 9.77
C SER A 79 2.44 -4.52 9.90
N THR A 80 3.63 -4.59 10.52
CA THR A 80 4.58 -3.46 10.59
C THR A 80 5.04 -3.05 9.19
N ALA A 81 5.41 -4.01 8.32
CA ALA A 81 5.89 -3.70 6.98
C ALA A 81 4.77 -3.15 6.07
N VAL A 82 3.53 -3.61 6.23
CA VAL A 82 2.35 -3.05 5.54
C VAL A 82 2.08 -1.63 6.02
N ALA A 83 2.05 -1.42 7.33
CA ALA A 83 1.81 -0.11 7.94
C ALA A 83 2.88 0.91 7.51
N THR A 84 4.14 0.62 7.86
CA THR A 84 5.25 1.59 7.74
C THR A 84 5.90 1.62 6.35
N GLY A 85 5.83 0.50 5.61
CA GLY A 85 6.34 0.43 4.25
C GLY A 85 5.27 0.87 3.26
N PHE A 86 4.22 0.07 3.15
CA PHE A 86 3.20 0.22 2.11
C PHE A 86 2.30 1.45 2.32
N LEU A 87 1.57 1.53 3.45
CA LEU A 87 0.56 2.57 3.67
C LEU A 87 1.18 3.97 3.74
N GLU A 88 2.30 4.13 4.45
CA GLU A 88 3.02 5.41 4.48
C GLU A 88 3.51 5.83 3.10
N SER A 89 3.96 4.89 2.26
CA SER A 89 4.38 5.21 0.88
C SER A 89 3.21 5.69 0.02
N VAL A 90 2.02 5.10 0.19
CA VAL A 90 0.80 5.52 -0.52
C VAL A 90 0.30 6.88 0.00
N ALA A 91 0.26 7.08 1.32
CA ALA A 91 -0.10 8.36 1.94
C ALA A 91 0.89 9.48 1.56
N GLY A 92 2.17 9.15 1.43
CA GLY A 92 3.20 10.05 0.94
C GLY A 92 2.97 10.49 -0.52
N ALA A 93 2.29 9.69 -1.34
CA ALA A 93 1.89 10.10 -2.69
C ALA A 93 0.75 11.13 -2.65
N VAL A 94 -0.18 11.02 -1.69
CA VAL A 94 -1.24 12.01 -1.46
C VAL A 94 -0.63 13.33 -0.99
N SER A 95 0.22 13.28 0.05
CA SER A 95 0.91 14.46 0.59
C SER A 95 1.76 15.19 -0.45
N ALA A 96 2.19 14.51 -1.51
CA ALA A 96 2.99 15.07 -2.59
C ALA A 96 2.17 15.40 -3.85
N ASP A 97 0.84 15.43 -3.77
CA ASP A 97 -0.09 15.75 -4.87
C ASP A 97 0.07 14.83 -6.11
N ARG A 98 0.50 13.58 -5.88
CA ARG A 98 0.63 12.53 -6.91
C ARG A 98 -0.52 11.55 -6.92
N LEU A 99 -1.37 11.58 -5.89
CA LEU A 99 -2.55 10.74 -5.76
C LEU A 99 -3.68 11.56 -5.13
N ALA A 100 -4.86 11.52 -5.74
CA ALA A 100 -6.03 12.23 -5.20
C ALA A 100 -6.46 11.60 -3.86
N PRO A 101 -6.69 12.41 -2.80
CA PRO A 101 -7.14 11.91 -1.49
C PRO A 101 -8.40 11.05 -1.58
N ASP A 102 -9.39 11.47 -2.36
CA ASP A 102 -10.67 10.78 -2.51
C ASP A 102 -10.54 9.38 -3.11
N LEU A 103 -9.57 9.18 -4.02
CA LEU A 103 -9.30 7.86 -4.61
C LEU A 103 -8.76 6.90 -3.55
N LEU A 104 -7.82 7.36 -2.73
CA LEU A 104 -7.27 6.55 -1.65
C LEU A 104 -8.34 6.28 -0.59
N ALA A 105 -9.04 7.32 -0.14
CA ALA A 105 -10.12 7.21 0.84
C ALA A 105 -11.19 6.19 0.42
N GLY A 106 -11.53 6.14 -0.87
CA GLY A 106 -12.54 5.23 -1.40
C GLY A 106 -12.19 3.74 -1.36
N VAL A 107 -10.91 3.38 -1.16
CA VAL A 107 -10.45 1.99 -1.24
C VAL A 107 -9.89 1.44 0.07
N LEU A 108 -9.63 2.29 1.06
CA LEU A 108 -9.09 1.87 2.36
C LEU A 108 -10.14 1.10 3.20
N GLY A 109 -9.68 -0.01 3.79
CA GLY A 109 -10.38 -0.68 4.88
C GLY A 109 -10.27 0.08 6.22
N PRO A 110 -11.02 -0.36 7.25
CA PRO A 110 -11.09 0.33 8.54
C PRO A 110 -9.75 0.45 9.27
N GLU A 111 -8.95 -0.61 9.33
CA GLU A 111 -7.64 -0.59 10.00
C GLU A 111 -6.64 0.27 9.23
N SER A 112 -6.63 0.14 7.90
CA SER A 112 -5.75 0.94 7.04
C SER A 112 -6.05 2.43 7.13
N ARG A 113 -7.34 2.78 7.20
CA ARG A 113 -7.80 4.16 7.43
C ARG A 113 -7.40 4.66 8.82
N ALA A 114 -7.66 3.88 9.86
CA ALA A 114 -7.30 4.25 11.23
C ALA A 114 -5.78 4.48 11.37
N TYR A 115 -4.97 3.66 10.70
CA TYR A 115 -3.52 3.84 10.66
C TYR A 115 -3.11 5.16 9.98
N ILE A 116 -3.63 5.41 8.76
CA ILE A 116 -3.30 6.65 8.02
C ILE A 116 -3.74 7.89 8.81
N ASP A 117 -4.94 7.90 9.40
CA ASP A 117 -5.41 9.03 10.20
C ASP A 117 -4.51 9.27 11.43
N ALA A 118 -4.07 8.21 12.11
CA ALA A 118 -3.13 8.32 13.23
C ALA A 118 -1.76 8.85 12.78
N TRP A 119 -1.26 8.37 11.63
CA TRP A 119 0.00 8.81 11.05
C TRP A 119 -0.05 10.29 10.60
N ASP A 120 -1.12 10.69 9.96
CA ASP A 120 -1.36 12.06 9.52
C ASP A 120 -1.52 13.00 10.72
N GLN A 121 -2.21 12.58 11.77
CA GLN A 121 -2.30 13.34 13.03
C GLN A 121 -0.91 13.54 13.66
N PHE A 122 -0.02 12.54 13.56
CA PHE A 122 1.34 12.62 14.08
C PHE A 122 2.26 13.49 13.22
N THR A 123 2.13 13.42 11.88
CA THR A 123 3.06 14.08 10.94
C THR A 123 2.58 15.43 10.42
N LEU A 124 1.29 15.58 10.16
CA LEU A 124 0.66 16.77 9.55
C LEU A 124 -0.21 17.54 10.54
N GLY A 125 -0.67 16.89 11.62
CA GLY A 125 -1.60 17.46 12.59
C GLY A 125 -3.06 17.56 12.12
N ARG A 126 -3.39 16.94 10.97
CA ARG A 126 -4.72 16.87 10.34
C ARG A 126 -4.77 15.67 9.40
N SER A 127 -5.96 15.13 9.09
CA SER A 127 -6.09 14.04 8.10
C SER A 127 -5.75 14.53 6.68
N SER A 128 -5.01 13.73 5.92
CA SER A 128 -4.74 13.96 4.50
C SER A 128 -5.86 13.43 3.59
N LEU A 129 -6.77 12.62 4.13
CA LEU A 129 -7.87 11.99 3.41
C LEU A 129 -9.15 12.85 3.36
N GLU A 130 -9.25 13.88 4.20
CA GLU A 130 -10.33 14.85 4.15
C GLU A 130 -10.00 15.92 3.10
N GLY A 131 -10.71 15.87 1.97
CA GLY A 131 -10.55 16.83 0.87
C GLY A 131 -10.66 18.28 1.35
N SER A 132 -9.76 19.12 0.86
CA SER A 132 -9.75 20.57 1.10
C SER A 132 -10.94 21.28 0.46
#